data_AF-A0A1I5Y234-F1
#
_entry.id   AF-A0A1I5Y234-F1
#
_cell.length_a   1.000
_cell.length_b   1.000
_cell.length_c   1.000
_cell.angle_alpha   90.00
_cell.angle_beta   90.00
_cell.angle_gamma   90.00
#
_symmetry.space_group_name_H-M   'P 1'
#
loop_
_entity.id
_entity.type
_entity.pdbx_description
1 polymer ?
#
loop_
_entity_poly.entity_id
_entity_poly.type
_entity_poly.pdbx_seq_one_letter_code
_entity_poly.pdbx_strand_id
1 'polypeptide(L)'
;MKRGEFDSIINLYELGKILIAYRIYLGWSQQESADRLGVSAFQVSRDERNEYYGATLERLQHVMETMNMVSKTEVYADGAMKI
;
A
#
# COMPACT_ATOMS: atom_id res chain seq x y z
N MET A 1 2.05 13.07 11.99
CA MET A 1 2.48 12.91 10.59
C MET A 1 2.22 14.21 9.84
N LYS A 2 3.25 14.79 9.20
CA LYS A 2 3.05 15.89 8.24
C LYS A 2 2.48 15.32 6.93
N ARG A 3 1.75 16.15 6.19
CA ARG A 3 1.17 15.78 4.89
C ARG A 3 2.30 15.36 3.93
N GLY A 4 2.28 14.12 3.46
CA GLY A 4 3.26 13.58 2.51
C GLY A 4 4.54 12.99 3.14
N GLU A 5 4.67 12.99 4.47
CA GLU A 5 5.72 12.25 5.17
C GLU A 5 5.17 10.89 5.60
N PHE A 6 5.73 9.80 5.06
CA PHE A 6 5.41 8.42 5.40
C PHE A 6 6.60 7.79 6.11
N ASP A 7 6.37 7.13 7.24
CA ASP A 7 7.42 6.47 8.01
C ASP A 7 8.05 5.31 7.23
N SER A 8 9.32 5.03 7.51
CA SER A 8 10.01 3.89 6.91
C SER A 8 9.33 2.58 7.30
N ILE A 9 9.01 1.78 6.28
CA ILE A 9 8.43 0.46 6.45
C ILE A 9 9.54 -0.51 6.86
N ILE A 10 9.41 -1.12 8.04
CA ILE A 10 10.36 -2.13 8.53
C ILE A 10 10.05 -3.51 7.91
N ASN A 11 8.80 -3.75 7.46
CA ASN A 11 8.40 -4.99 6.76
C ASN A 11 7.10 -4.81 5.94
N LEU A 12 6.88 -5.71 4.97
CA LEU A 12 5.77 -5.61 4.01
C LEU A 12 4.36 -5.73 4.62
N TYR A 13 4.23 -6.13 5.90
CA TYR A 13 2.91 -6.24 6.55
C TYR A 13 2.19 -4.89 6.65
N GLU A 14 2.95 -3.79 6.72
CA GLU A 14 2.38 -2.44 6.81
C GLU A 14 2.08 -1.82 5.43
N LEU A 15 2.41 -2.50 4.33
CA LEU A 15 2.22 -1.97 2.97
C LEU A 15 0.76 -1.62 2.69
N GLY A 16 -0.19 -2.50 3.07
CA GLY A 16 -1.61 -2.27 2.81
C GLY A 16 -2.16 -1.00 3.47
N LYS A 17 -1.77 -0.72 4.72
CA LYS A 17 -2.13 0.54 5.40
C LYS A 17 -1.55 1.76 4.70
N ILE A 18 -0.35 1.63 4.14
CA ILE A 18 0.30 2.72 3.39
C ILE A 18 -0.37 2.95 2.06
N LEU A 19 -0.86 1.93 1.36
CA LEU A 19 -1.68 2.11 0.16
C LEU A 19 -2.92 2.96 0.46
N ILE A 20 -3.61 2.67 1.58
CA ILE A 20 -4.79 3.43 2.03
C ILE A 20 -4.40 4.88 2.37
N ALA A 21 -3.35 5.06 3.17
CA ALA A 21 -2.87 6.38 3.55
C ALA A 21 -2.44 7.20 2.33
N TYR A 22 -1.78 6.58 1.35
CA TYR A 22 -1.35 7.21 0.11
C TYR A 22 -2.55 7.60 -0.77
N ARG A 23 -3.58 6.75 -0.89
CA ARG A 23 -4.84 7.11 -1.55
C ARG A 23 -5.46 8.35 -0.92
N ILE A 24 -5.55 8.40 0.41
CA ILE A 24 -6.10 9.55 1.14
C ILE A 24 -5.25 10.80 0.90
N TYR A 25 -3.92 10.67 0.87
CA TYR A 25 -3.00 11.76 0.53
C TYR A 25 -3.25 12.33 -0.87
N LEU A 26 -3.52 11.47 -1.85
CA LEU A 26 -3.93 11.86 -3.22
C LEU A 26 -5.32 12.52 -3.27
N GLY A 27 -6.10 12.42 -2.19
CA GLY A 27 -7.47 12.95 -2.12
C GLY A 27 -8.49 12.11 -2.89
N TRP A 28 -8.15 10.87 -3.27
CA TRP A 28 -9.05 10.01 -4.03
C TRP A 28 -10.04 9.31 -3.11
N SER A 29 -11.30 9.29 -3.50
CA SER A 29 -12.33 8.43 -2.93
C SER A 29 -12.10 6.96 -3.30
N GLN A 30 -12.77 6.04 -2.59
CA GLN A 30 -12.74 4.62 -2.94
C GLN A 30 -13.36 4.36 -4.33
N GLN A 31 -14.34 5.15 -4.75
CA GLN A 31 -14.92 5.09 -6.09
C GLN A 31 -13.89 5.48 -7.16
N GLU A 32 -13.18 6.59 -6.95
CA GLU A 32 -12.13 7.04 -7.88
C GLU A 32 -10.98 6.04 -8.02
N SER A 33 -10.60 5.35 -6.94
CA SER A 33 -9.65 4.25 -7.00
C SER A 33 -10.21 3.06 -7.78
N ALA A 34 -11.48 2.73 -7.58
CA ALA A 34 -12.15 1.64 -8.28
C ALA A 34 -12.21 1.89 -9.80
N ASP A 35 -12.55 3.11 -10.20
CA ASP A 35 -12.59 3.53 -11.61
C ASP A 35 -11.21 3.41 -12.27
N ARG A 36 -10.14 3.82 -11.57
CA ARG A 36 -8.75 3.72 -12.06
C ARG A 36 -8.24 2.27 -12.11
N LEU A 37 -8.67 1.44 -11.18
CA LEU A 37 -8.32 0.02 -11.11
C LEU A 37 -9.17 -0.88 -12.02
N GLY A 38 -10.25 -0.35 -12.61
CA GLY A 38 -11.20 -1.15 -13.40
C GLY A 38 -11.92 -2.21 -12.57
N VAL A 39 -12.20 -1.93 -11.28
CA VAL A 39 -12.90 -2.84 -10.36
C VAL A 39 -14.12 -2.16 -9.72
N SER A 40 -14.90 -2.90 -8.93
CA SER A 40 -16.01 -2.31 -8.17
C SER A 40 -15.52 -1.54 -6.93
N ALA A 41 -16.24 -0.48 -6.56
CA ALA A 41 -16.00 0.24 -5.30
C ALA A 41 -16.18 -0.67 -4.07
N PHE A 42 -17.05 -1.68 -4.15
CA PHE A 42 -17.18 -2.70 -3.10
C PHE A 42 -15.88 -3.49 -2.91
N GLN A 43 -15.21 -3.86 -4.01
CA GLN A 43 -13.93 -4.56 -3.94
C GLN A 43 -12.86 -3.68 -3.31
N VAL A 44 -12.73 -2.42 -3.71
CA VAL A 44 -11.80 -1.47 -3.07
C VAL A 44 -12.13 -1.31 -1.58
N SER A 45 -13.40 -1.08 -1.24
CA SER A 45 -13.83 -0.94 0.15
C SER A 45 -13.52 -2.18 1.00
N ARG A 46 -13.69 -3.39 0.43
CA ARG A 46 -13.35 -4.64 1.10
C ARG A 46 -11.83 -4.81 1.26
N ASP A 47 -11.07 -4.54 0.20
CA ASP A 47 -9.61 -4.60 0.20
C ASP A 47 -9.06 -3.65 1.27
N GLU A 48 -9.54 -2.39 1.32
CA GLU A 48 -9.11 -1.40 2.33
C GLU A 48 -9.55 -1.75 3.75
N ARG A 49 -10.77 -2.26 3.95
CA ARG A 49 -11.25 -2.68 5.29
C ARG A 49 -10.39 -3.79 5.87
N ASN A 50 -9.83 -4.65 5.02
CA ASN A 50 -8.93 -5.72 5.41
C ASN A 50 -7.45 -5.31 5.30
N GLU A 51 -7.15 -4.02 5.09
CA GLU A 51 -5.79 -3.51 4.94
C GLU A 51 -4.99 -4.26 3.87
N TYR A 52 -5.64 -4.68 2.79
CA TYR A 52 -5.10 -5.53 1.74
C TYR A 52 -4.50 -6.86 2.22
N TYR A 53 -4.86 -7.34 3.42
CA TYR A 53 -4.38 -8.60 3.96
C TYR A 53 -4.73 -9.77 3.03
N GLY A 54 -3.73 -10.58 2.68
CA GLY A 54 -3.87 -11.71 1.77
C GLY A 54 -4.03 -11.33 0.28
N ALA A 55 -3.92 -10.05 -0.07
CA ALA A 55 -3.81 -9.65 -1.47
C ALA A 55 -2.50 -10.20 -2.07
N THR A 56 -2.55 -10.61 -3.33
CA THR A 56 -1.34 -11.07 -4.02
C THR A 56 -0.39 -9.89 -4.28
N LEU A 57 0.90 -10.18 -4.47
CA LEU A 57 1.87 -9.15 -4.79
C LEU A 57 1.48 -8.37 -6.06
N GLU A 58 0.95 -9.06 -7.07
CA GLU A 58 0.47 -8.46 -8.31
C GLU A 58 -0.69 -7.49 -8.05
N ARG A 59 -1.59 -7.83 -7.13
CA ARG A 59 -2.69 -6.94 -6.75
C ARG A 59 -2.17 -5.68 -6.07
N LEU A 60 -1.23 -5.83 -5.13
CA LEU A 60 -0.61 -4.69 -4.43
C LEU A 60 0.16 -3.79 -5.41
N GLN A 61 0.95 -4.39 -6.29
CA GLN A 61 1.71 -3.69 -7.33
C GLN A 61 0.79 -2.92 -8.27
N HIS A 62 -0.31 -3.53 -8.73
CA HIS A 62 -1.27 -2.85 -9.60
C HIS A 62 -1.92 -1.63 -8.91
N VAL A 63 -2.25 -1.74 -7.62
CA VAL A 63 -2.74 -0.62 -6.82
C VAL A 63 -1.69 0.50 -6.73
N MET A 64 -0.42 0.17 -6.47
CA MET A 64 0.67 1.15 -6.47
C MET A 64 0.82 1.86 -7.83
N GLU A 65 0.79 1.11 -8.93
CA GLU A 65 0.89 1.64 -10.29
C GLU A 65 -0.23 2.62 -10.60
N THR A 66 -1.49 2.30 -10.26
CA THR A 66 -2.61 3.23 -10.48
C THR A 66 -2.46 4.54 -9.71
N MET A 67 -1.73 4.53 -8.60
CA MET A 67 -1.44 5.71 -7.79
C MET A 67 -0.14 6.44 -8.18
N ASN A 68 0.59 5.94 -9.18
CA ASN A 68 1.96 6.35 -9.50
C ASN A 68 2.86 6.34 -8.26
N MET A 69 2.65 5.36 -7.37
CA MET A 69 3.41 5.20 -6.14
C MET A 69 4.66 4.36 -6.42
N VAL A 70 5.82 4.82 -5.95
CA VAL A 70 7.06 4.05 -5.96
C VAL A 70 7.45 3.76 -4.52
N SER A 71 7.80 2.50 -4.25
CA SER A 71 8.39 2.09 -2.98
C SER A 71 9.84 1.64 -3.21
N LYS A 72 10.71 1.96 -2.26
CA LYS A 72 12.07 1.43 -2.17
C LYS A 72 12.21 0.72 -0.83
N THR A 73 12.50 -0.57 -0.89
CA THR A 73 12.81 -1.37 0.30
C THR A 73 14.31 -1.60 0.37
N GLU A 74 14.91 -1.36 1.53
CA GLU A 74 16.30 -1.66 1.82
C GLU A 74 16.37 -2.86 2.77
N VAL A 75 17.25 -3.81 2.48
CA VAL A 75 17.42 -5.05 3.26
C VAL A 75 18.77 -5.00 3.97
N TYR A 76 18.76 -5.24 5.27
CA TYR A 76 19.94 -5.35 6.11
C TYR A 76 19.91 -6.67 6.86
N ALA A 77 21.08 -7.20 7.19
CA ALA A 77 21.15 -8.28 8.16
C ALA A 77 20.77 -7.72 9.54
N ASP A 78 19.69 -8.23 10.12
CA ASP A 78 19.46 -8.04 11.56
C ASP A 78 20.59 -8.75 12.32
N GLY A 79 21.06 -8.14 13.40
CA GLY A 79 22.35 -8.39 14.06
C GLY A 79 22.86 -9.83 13.97
N ALA A 80 24.07 -9.98 13.43
CA ALA A 80 24.83 -11.21 13.23
C ALA A 80 24.47 -12.36 14.19
N MET A 81 24.11 -13.52 13.63
CA MET A 81 24.34 -14.79 14.31
C MET A 81 25.86 -14.94 14.42
N LYS A 82 26.42 -14.61 15.60
CA LYS A 82 27.78 -14.98 15.95
C LYS A 82 27.83 -16.52 15.93
N ILE A 83 28.49 -17.06 14.92
CA ILE A 83 28.94 -18.46 14.89
C ILE A 83 30.01 -18.65 15.98
#